data_AF-A0AAC9UQ10-F1
#
_entry.id   AF-A0AAC9UQ10-F1
#
_cell.length_a   1.000
_cell.length_b   1.000
_cell.length_c   1.000
_cell.angle_alpha   90.00
_cell.angle_beta   90.00
_cell.angle_gamma   90.00
#
_symmetry.space_group_name_H-M   'P 1'
#
loop_
_entity.id
_entity.type
_entity.pdbx_description
1 polymer ?
#
loop_
_entity_poly.entity_id
_entity_poly.type
_entity_poly.pdbx_seq_one_letter_code
_entity_poly.pdbx_strand_id
1 'polypeptide(L)'
;MTTTEFSPEIQSLIDQVQKNYPQPIKIRVADAASGMLKHDQAQRVLNNDGSLAILITDATAADYALSHELLHLLLLSIGFPQIMTDVTTQDAQLDEQLVATGTTLYNAAVHMVIQKEQESHGFVDVETKQAYLEGLRDNLTPEKDDPENRWVIFRVLTLLDALVFFDGGNQQLLKQWTADYPIAFAQAEILYHVLARKTIDSPFTLRRAVINLWVAFDRVLSTLGFAETNVQQLLTLTPVLSERQLRLEVRQVYDILHSENLFATATNQKAYVGIGKSDQQNAFVLGIPEDKATPEYFKRLYDLSVQAFLDEIGMPYSLRK
;
A
#
# COMPACT_ATOMS: atom_id res chain seq x y z
N MET A 1 -26.12 20.86 -6.32
CA MET A 1 -26.08 19.44 -5.89
C MET A 1 -26.67 18.64 -7.02
N THR A 2 -25.83 18.16 -7.90
CA THR A 2 -26.14 17.15 -8.91
C THR A 2 -26.19 15.81 -8.20
N THR A 3 -27.32 15.11 -8.31
CA THR A 3 -27.37 13.68 -8.04
C THR A 3 -26.67 13.00 -9.19
N THR A 4 -25.37 12.68 -9.04
CA THR A 4 -24.70 11.76 -9.95
C THR A 4 -25.39 10.41 -9.80
N GLU A 5 -26.04 9.95 -10.87
CA GLU A 5 -26.62 8.62 -10.91
C GLU A 5 -25.50 7.63 -11.22
N PHE A 6 -25.08 6.87 -10.20
CA PHE A 6 -24.05 5.84 -10.35
C PHE A 6 -24.61 4.62 -11.09
N SER A 7 -23.73 3.85 -11.75
CA SER A 7 -24.14 2.57 -12.35
C SER A 7 -24.71 1.60 -11.30
N PRO A 8 -25.57 0.66 -11.71
CA PRO A 8 -26.04 -0.42 -10.84
C PRO A 8 -24.90 -1.21 -10.17
N GLU A 9 -23.80 -1.41 -10.91
CA GLU A 9 -22.61 -2.12 -10.43
C GLU A 9 -21.93 -1.36 -9.28
N ILE A 10 -21.78 -0.04 -9.39
CA ILE A 10 -21.29 0.80 -8.30
C ILE A 10 -22.23 0.77 -7.10
N GLN A 11 -23.54 0.84 -7.32
CA GLN A 11 -24.49 0.78 -6.21
C GLN A 11 -24.38 -0.54 -5.45
N SER A 12 -24.20 -1.66 -6.17
CA SER A 12 -23.94 -2.96 -5.56
C SER A 12 -22.65 -2.98 -4.74
N LEU A 13 -21.57 -2.35 -5.23
CA LEU A 13 -20.31 -2.25 -4.50
C LEU A 13 -20.45 -1.38 -3.24
N ILE A 14 -21.16 -0.25 -3.32
CA ILE A 14 -21.49 0.59 -2.15
C ILE A 14 -22.19 -0.25 -1.09
N ASP A 15 -23.22 -1.01 -1.47
CA ASP A 15 -23.99 -1.86 -0.56
C ASP A 15 -23.12 -2.96 0.07
N GLN A 16 -22.17 -3.51 -0.69
CA GLN A 16 -21.23 -4.51 -0.19
C GLN A 16 -20.28 -3.90 0.85
N VAL A 17 -19.69 -2.74 0.58
CA VAL A 17 -18.81 -2.05 1.51
C VAL A 17 -19.58 -1.64 2.76
N GLN A 18 -20.77 -1.05 2.60
CA GLN A 18 -21.61 -0.55 3.70
C GLN A 18 -21.94 -1.62 4.75
N LYS A 19 -22.02 -2.91 4.38
CA LYS A 19 -22.22 -4.03 5.33
C LYS A 19 -21.13 -4.15 6.39
N ASN A 20 -19.93 -3.63 6.10
CA ASN A 20 -18.79 -3.67 7.01
C ASN A 20 -18.61 -2.36 7.81
N TYR A 21 -19.43 -1.33 7.56
CA TYR A 21 -19.33 -0.03 8.22
C TYR A 21 -20.63 0.29 8.98
N PRO A 22 -20.56 0.61 10.29
CA PRO A 22 -21.77 0.89 11.08
C PRO A 22 -22.40 2.24 10.72
N GLN A 23 -21.62 3.20 10.21
CA GLN A 23 -22.09 4.52 9.81
C GLN A 23 -22.26 4.60 8.28
N PRO A 24 -23.19 5.43 7.77
CA PRO A 24 -23.37 5.63 6.34
C PRO A 24 -22.12 6.19 5.65
N ILE A 25 -21.78 5.63 4.50
CA ILE A 25 -20.73 6.16 3.62
C ILE A 25 -21.32 7.31 2.78
N LYS A 26 -20.80 8.52 2.97
CA LYS A 26 -21.26 9.71 2.23
C LYS A 26 -20.41 9.92 1.00
N ILE A 27 -21.01 9.93 -0.17
CA ILE A 27 -20.28 10.11 -1.43
C ILE A 27 -20.58 11.48 -2.00
N ARG A 28 -19.54 12.19 -2.45
CA ARG A 28 -19.68 13.48 -3.15
C ARG A 28 -18.80 13.48 -4.38
N VAL A 29 -19.38 13.89 -5.50
CA VAL A 29 -18.68 14.04 -6.78
C VAL A 29 -18.77 15.51 -7.18
N ALA A 30 -17.64 16.10 -7.58
CA ALA A 30 -17.61 17.44 -8.14
C ALA A 30 -18.21 17.44 -9.57
N ASP A 31 -18.63 18.60 -10.05
CA ASP A 31 -19.23 18.73 -11.39
C ASP A 31 -18.17 18.79 -12.51
N ALA A 32 -16.92 19.17 -12.18
CA ALA A 32 -15.87 19.38 -13.17
C ALA A 32 -15.35 18.04 -13.72
N ALA A 33 -15.21 17.93 -15.03
CA ALA A 33 -14.55 16.81 -15.70
C ALA A 33 -13.38 17.34 -16.54
N SER A 34 -12.14 17.02 -16.13
CA SER A 34 -10.94 17.47 -16.84
C SER A 34 -10.61 16.68 -18.10
N GLY A 35 -11.20 15.48 -18.26
CA GLY A 35 -10.78 14.50 -19.27
C GLY A 35 -9.59 13.64 -18.83
N MET A 36 -9.06 13.86 -17.62
CA MET A 36 -7.84 13.20 -17.13
C MET A 36 -8.12 12.51 -15.80
N LEU A 37 -7.52 11.33 -15.62
CA LEU A 37 -7.50 10.63 -14.33
C LEU A 37 -6.15 10.81 -13.65
N LYS A 38 -6.18 11.40 -12.45
CA LYS A 38 -5.01 11.66 -11.60
C LYS A 38 -5.20 11.00 -10.23
N HIS A 39 -4.09 10.64 -9.59
CA HIS A 39 -4.10 9.91 -8.33
C HIS A 39 -4.69 10.70 -7.15
N ASP A 40 -4.82 12.02 -7.25
CA ASP A 40 -5.29 12.92 -6.18
C ASP A 40 -6.76 13.33 -6.31
N GLN A 41 -7.46 12.79 -7.31
CA GLN A 41 -8.86 13.13 -7.61
C GLN A 41 -9.89 12.40 -6.75
N ALA A 42 -9.48 11.46 -5.91
CA ALA A 42 -10.34 10.77 -4.96
C ALA A 42 -9.73 10.82 -3.55
N GLN A 43 -10.55 11.11 -2.54
CA GLN A 43 -10.10 11.21 -1.15
C GLN A 43 -11.13 10.60 -0.20
N ARG A 44 -10.62 9.86 0.80
CA ARG A 44 -11.41 9.35 1.92
C ARG A 44 -11.24 10.25 3.14
N VAL A 45 -12.35 10.64 3.74
CA VAL A 45 -12.40 11.47 4.95
C VAL A 45 -13.16 10.72 6.03
N LEU A 46 -12.46 10.28 7.07
CA LEU A 46 -13.09 9.76 8.29
C LEU A 46 -13.42 10.94 9.20
N ASN A 47 -14.70 11.19 9.44
CA ASN A 47 -15.16 12.25 10.32
C ASN A 47 -15.05 11.82 11.79
N ASN A 48 -15.01 12.79 12.70
CA ASN A 48 -14.91 12.55 14.15
C ASN A 48 -16.08 11.73 14.72
N ASP A 49 -17.24 11.71 14.06
CA ASP A 49 -18.41 10.91 14.43
C ASP A 49 -18.33 9.44 13.94
N GLY A 50 -17.21 9.08 13.31
CA GLY A 50 -16.99 7.77 12.71
C GLY A 50 -17.65 7.60 11.33
N SER A 51 -18.32 8.63 10.79
CA SER A 51 -18.85 8.58 9.43
C SER A 51 -17.75 8.74 8.39
N LEU A 52 -17.77 7.92 7.35
CA LEU A 52 -16.82 7.99 6.24
C LEU A 52 -17.42 8.80 5.10
N ALA A 53 -16.62 9.69 4.50
CA ALA A 53 -16.94 10.36 3.25
C ALA A 53 -15.93 10.01 2.16
N ILE A 54 -16.41 9.81 0.94
CA ILE A 54 -15.59 9.68 -0.27
C ILE A 54 -15.86 10.92 -1.12
N LEU A 55 -14.80 11.68 -1.39
CA LEU A 55 -14.83 12.91 -2.17
C LEU A 55 -14.12 12.67 -3.50
N ILE A 56 -14.86 12.81 -4.59
CA ILE A 56 -14.34 12.72 -5.96
C ILE A 56 -14.32 14.13 -6.51
N THR A 57 -13.13 14.66 -6.81
CA THR A 57 -12.93 16.05 -7.24
C THR A 57 -13.02 16.23 -8.75
N ASP A 58 -13.11 15.13 -9.51
CA ASP A 58 -13.23 15.14 -10.97
C ASP A 58 -14.23 14.07 -11.46
N ALA A 59 -15.18 14.47 -12.30
CA ALA A 59 -16.27 13.63 -12.81
C ALA A 59 -15.91 12.82 -14.07
N THR A 60 -14.69 12.92 -14.61
CA THR A 60 -14.28 12.29 -15.88
C THR A 60 -14.61 10.80 -15.96
N ALA A 61 -14.32 10.05 -14.88
CA ALA A 61 -14.72 8.66 -14.74
C ALA A 61 -15.11 8.39 -13.27
N ALA A 62 -16.25 8.96 -12.85
CA ALA A 62 -16.67 8.93 -11.45
C ALA A 62 -16.84 7.49 -10.90
N ASP A 63 -17.38 6.57 -11.71
CA ASP A 63 -17.54 5.16 -11.31
C ASP A 63 -16.19 4.46 -11.11
N TYR A 64 -15.22 4.72 -11.99
CA TYR A 64 -13.85 4.25 -11.82
C TYR A 64 -13.22 4.78 -10.51
N ALA A 65 -13.27 6.11 -10.31
CA ALA A 65 -12.68 6.74 -9.13
C ALA A 65 -13.35 6.26 -7.83
N LEU A 66 -14.68 6.10 -7.84
CA LEU A 66 -15.43 5.62 -6.70
C LEU A 66 -15.15 4.15 -6.39
N SER A 67 -15.19 3.29 -7.41
CA SER A 67 -14.88 1.86 -7.22
C SER A 67 -13.48 1.65 -6.67
N HIS A 68 -12.50 2.45 -7.10
CA HIS A 68 -11.14 2.39 -6.56
C HIS A 68 -11.11 2.55 -5.04
N GLU A 69 -11.72 3.62 -4.51
CA GLU A 69 -11.76 3.87 -3.07
C GLU A 69 -12.61 2.84 -2.32
N LEU A 70 -13.75 2.43 -2.89
CA LEU A 70 -14.61 1.41 -2.30
C LEU A 70 -13.92 0.06 -2.20
N LEU A 71 -13.13 -0.33 -3.21
CA LEU A 71 -12.38 -1.58 -3.21
C LEU A 71 -11.24 -1.55 -2.20
N HIS A 72 -10.54 -0.41 -2.02
CA HIS A 72 -9.60 -0.26 -0.90
C HIS A 72 -10.27 -0.51 0.46
N LEU A 73 -11.47 0.03 0.68
CA LEU A 73 -12.26 -0.19 1.91
C LEU A 73 -12.72 -1.65 2.04
N LEU A 74 -13.14 -2.27 0.94
CA LEU A 74 -13.55 -3.67 0.93
C LEU A 74 -12.39 -4.58 1.32
N LEU A 75 -11.21 -4.40 0.72
CA LEU A 75 -10.01 -5.19 1.01
C LEU A 75 -9.60 -5.06 2.48
N LEU A 76 -9.66 -3.84 3.04
CA LEU A 76 -9.46 -3.60 4.47
C LEU A 76 -10.44 -4.44 5.31
N SER A 77 -11.74 -4.42 4.98
CA SER A 77 -12.77 -5.11 5.75
C SER A 77 -12.63 -6.65 5.74
N ILE A 78 -12.06 -7.22 4.68
CA ILE A 78 -11.85 -8.67 4.55
C ILE A 78 -10.46 -9.12 5.05
N GLY A 79 -9.74 -8.23 5.74
CA GLY A 79 -8.51 -8.55 6.45
C GLY A 79 -7.26 -8.52 5.57
N PHE A 80 -7.24 -7.78 4.46
CA PHE A 80 -6.01 -7.55 3.73
C PHE A 80 -5.03 -6.73 4.58
N PRO A 81 -3.75 -7.09 4.60
CA PRO A 81 -2.77 -6.50 5.51
C PRO A 81 -2.61 -5.00 5.26
N GLN A 82 -2.56 -4.20 6.32
CA GLN A 82 -2.35 -2.75 6.24
C GLN A 82 -0.92 -2.37 6.67
N ILE A 83 -0.43 -1.27 6.13
CA ILE A 83 0.76 -0.57 6.64
C ILE A 83 0.38 0.21 7.89
N MET A 84 1.24 0.17 8.91
CA MET A 84 1.23 1.07 10.05
C MET A 84 2.61 1.73 10.18
N THR A 85 2.60 2.99 10.63
CA THR A 85 3.80 3.82 10.82
C THR A 85 4.17 3.88 12.30
N ASP A 86 4.46 2.71 12.87
CA ASP A 86 4.71 2.55 14.31
C ASP A 86 6.16 2.90 14.70
N VAL A 87 7.02 3.15 13.71
CA VAL A 87 8.40 3.56 13.88
C VAL A 87 8.62 4.95 13.29
N THR A 88 9.46 5.74 13.96
CA THR A 88 10.01 7.01 13.45
C THR A 88 11.53 7.04 13.62
N THR A 89 12.22 7.66 12.66
CA THR A 89 13.65 8.00 12.75
C THR A 89 13.90 9.29 13.52
N GLN A 90 12.83 9.99 13.92
CA GLN A 90 12.82 11.37 14.44
C GLN A 90 13.27 12.45 13.45
N ASP A 91 13.56 12.07 12.19
CA ASP A 91 13.68 12.99 11.07
C ASP A 91 12.36 12.96 10.27
N ALA A 92 11.55 14.01 10.44
CA ALA A 92 10.23 14.07 9.83
C ALA A 92 10.26 14.03 8.30
N GLN A 93 11.27 14.63 7.66
CA GLN A 93 11.38 14.65 6.21
C GLN A 93 11.77 13.26 5.68
N LEU A 94 12.71 12.60 6.35
CA LEU A 94 13.10 11.24 6.01
C LEU A 94 11.94 10.26 6.22
N ASP A 95 11.24 10.35 7.34
CA ASP A 95 10.07 9.52 7.66
C ASP A 95 8.97 9.71 6.60
N GLU A 96 8.65 10.95 6.23
CA GLU A 96 7.66 11.23 5.18
C GLU A 96 8.03 10.56 3.86
N GLN A 97 9.30 10.66 3.44
CA GLN A 97 9.76 10.05 2.20
C GLN A 97 9.69 8.52 2.24
N LEU A 98 10.09 7.90 3.35
CA LEU A 98 10.08 6.45 3.52
C LEU A 98 8.64 5.92 3.57
N VAL A 99 7.76 6.59 4.32
CA VAL A 99 6.34 6.24 4.41
C VAL A 99 5.65 6.40 3.06
N ALA A 100 5.87 7.52 2.37
CA ALA A 100 5.29 7.74 1.04
C ALA A 100 5.75 6.68 0.05
N THR A 101 7.06 6.37 0.02
CA THR A 101 7.63 5.37 -0.88
C THR A 101 7.08 3.97 -0.60
N GLY A 102 7.10 3.54 0.66
CA GLY A 102 6.62 2.22 1.04
C GLY A 102 5.11 2.06 0.83
N THR A 103 4.33 3.13 1.08
CA THR A 103 2.89 3.17 0.80
C THR A 103 2.59 3.10 -0.69
N THR A 104 3.33 3.83 -1.53
CA THR A 104 3.18 3.76 -3.00
C THR A 104 3.44 2.35 -3.54
N LEU A 105 4.49 1.68 -3.06
CA LEU A 105 4.79 0.30 -3.44
C LEU A 105 3.69 -0.68 -2.95
N TYR A 106 3.23 -0.51 -1.72
CA TYR A 106 2.11 -1.31 -1.21
C TYR A 106 0.84 -1.11 -2.03
N ASN A 107 0.51 0.14 -2.38
CA ASN A 107 -0.64 0.45 -3.21
C ASN A 107 -0.52 -0.19 -4.58
N ALA A 108 0.65 -0.19 -5.23
CA ALA A 108 0.86 -0.90 -6.49
C ALA A 108 0.53 -2.40 -6.36
N ALA A 109 0.89 -3.05 -5.25
CA ALA A 109 0.53 -4.45 -5.01
C ALA A 109 -0.99 -4.64 -4.75
N VAL A 110 -1.63 -3.71 -4.05
CA VAL A 110 -3.09 -3.69 -3.84
C VAL A 110 -3.82 -3.48 -5.17
N HIS A 111 -3.30 -2.59 -6.02
CA HIS A 111 -3.89 -2.23 -7.29
C HIS A 111 -3.92 -3.40 -8.27
N MET A 112 -3.04 -4.40 -8.15
CA MET A 112 -3.17 -5.66 -8.89
C MET A 112 -4.51 -6.37 -8.65
N VAL A 113 -5.05 -6.24 -7.44
CA VAL A 113 -6.35 -6.83 -7.07
C VAL A 113 -7.49 -5.91 -7.50
N ILE A 114 -7.36 -4.61 -7.21
CA ILE A 114 -8.39 -3.60 -7.54
C ILE A 114 -8.60 -3.50 -9.05
N GLN A 115 -7.53 -3.41 -9.83
CA GLN A 115 -7.59 -3.31 -11.29
C GLN A 115 -8.36 -4.49 -11.89
N LYS A 116 -8.07 -5.72 -11.44
CA LYS A 116 -8.74 -6.92 -11.92
C LYS A 116 -10.24 -6.91 -11.60
N GLU A 117 -10.59 -6.49 -10.39
CA GLU A 117 -11.99 -6.35 -9.97
C GLU A 117 -12.69 -5.28 -10.81
N GLN A 118 -12.08 -4.11 -10.97
CA GLN A 118 -12.64 -3.03 -11.77
C GLN A 118 -12.82 -3.39 -13.25
N GLU A 119 -11.86 -4.10 -13.85
CA GLU A 119 -12.00 -4.64 -15.21
C GLU A 119 -13.15 -5.65 -15.29
N SER A 120 -13.28 -6.55 -14.32
CA SER A 120 -14.36 -7.56 -14.31
C SER A 120 -15.76 -6.97 -14.20
N HIS A 121 -15.87 -5.79 -13.59
CA HIS A 121 -17.11 -5.03 -13.42
C HIS A 121 -17.32 -3.93 -14.48
N GLY A 122 -16.40 -3.77 -15.44
CA GLY A 122 -16.51 -2.79 -16.51
C GLY A 122 -16.23 -1.34 -16.10
N PHE A 123 -15.63 -1.11 -14.93
CA PHE A 123 -15.21 0.24 -14.50
C PHE A 123 -13.92 0.71 -15.20
N VAL A 124 -13.23 -0.18 -15.91
CA VAL A 124 -12.04 0.14 -16.71
C VAL A 124 -12.33 -0.21 -18.16
N ASP A 125 -12.78 0.78 -18.91
CA ASP A 125 -13.06 0.71 -20.35
C ASP A 125 -12.02 1.48 -21.18
N VAL A 126 -12.29 1.68 -22.47
CA VAL A 126 -11.37 2.36 -23.39
C VAL A 126 -11.19 3.83 -23.01
N GLU A 127 -12.28 4.49 -22.63
CA GLU A 127 -12.35 5.89 -22.24
C GLU A 127 -11.59 6.13 -20.94
N THR A 128 -11.78 5.26 -19.95
CA THR A 128 -11.05 5.29 -18.67
C THR A 128 -9.56 5.07 -18.89
N LYS A 129 -9.19 4.11 -19.74
CA LYS A 129 -7.79 3.86 -20.11
C LYS A 129 -7.16 5.07 -20.80
N GLN A 130 -7.89 5.74 -21.67
CA GLN A 130 -7.41 6.96 -22.34
C GLN A 130 -7.24 8.13 -21.36
N ALA A 131 -8.22 8.37 -20.48
CA ALA A 131 -8.14 9.42 -19.47
C ALA A 131 -6.98 9.20 -18.47
N TYR A 132 -6.69 7.94 -18.12
CA TYR A 132 -5.51 7.58 -17.33
C TYR A 132 -4.20 7.93 -18.06
N LEU A 133 -4.08 7.60 -19.36
CA LEU A 133 -2.88 7.96 -20.13
C LEU A 133 -2.69 9.47 -20.24
N GLU A 134 -3.78 10.24 -20.34
CA GLU A 134 -3.71 11.70 -20.38
C GLU A 134 -3.23 12.28 -19.04
N GLY A 135 -3.77 11.79 -17.91
CA GLY A 135 -3.30 12.17 -16.58
C GLY A 135 -1.84 11.75 -16.32
N LEU A 136 -1.42 10.57 -16.79
CA LEU A 136 -0.04 10.11 -16.72
C LEU A 136 0.90 11.05 -17.49
N ARG A 137 0.54 11.44 -18.72
CA ARG A 137 1.35 12.32 -19.57
C ARG A 137 1.46 13.73 -18.99
N ASP A 138 0.39 14.23 -18.39
CA ASP A 138 0.38 15.54 -17.73
C ASP A 138 1.33 15.58 -16.51
N ASN A 139 1.40 14.47 -15.77
CA ASN A 139 2.20 14.36 -14.56
C ASN A 139 3.65 13.90 -14.79
N LEU A 140 4.00 13.37 -15.97
CA LEU A 140 5.27 12.68 -16.19
C LEU A 140 6.09 13.23 -17.36
N THR A 141 7.06 14.10 -17.04
CA THR A 141 8.01 14.64 -18.02
C THR A 141 8.94 13.53 -18.58
N PRO A 142 9.04 13.35 -19.90
CA PRO A 142 9.98 12.42 -20.54
C PRO A 142 11.44 12.63 -20.12
N GLU A 143 12.24 11.57 -20.04
CA GLU A 143 13.63 11.64 -19.57
C GLU A 143 14.53 12.46 -20.50
N LYS A 144 14.26 12.45 -21.81
CA LYS A 144 14.97 13.28 -22.80
C LYS A 144 14.83 14.79 -22.52
N ASP A 145 13.76 15.19 -21.83
CA ASP A 145 13.43 16.58 -21.50
C ASP A 145 13.86 16.94 -20.05
N ASP A 146 14.48 16.01 -19.32
CA ASP A 146 15.06 16.17 -17.98
C ASP A 146 16.44 15.50 -17.91
N PRO A 147 17.49 16.12 -18.47
CA PRO A 147 18.82 15.51 -18.62
C PRO A 147 19.52 15.22 -17.29
N GLU A 148 19.11 15.84 -16.19
CA GLU A 148 19.64 15.57 -14.85
C GLU A 148 18.92 14.39 -14.18
N ASN A 149 17.81 13.91 -14.77
CA ASN A 149 16.98 12.81 -14.32
C ASN A 149 16.66 12.82 -12.82
N ARG A 150 16.42 14.02 -12.27
CA ARG A 150 16.25 14.22 -10.81
C ARG A 150 15.02 13.48 -10.26
N TRP A 151 14.07 13.15 -11.13
CA TRP A 151 12.80 12.52 -10.80
C TRP A 151 12.75 11.03 -11.17
N VAL A 152 13.90 10.38 -11.38
CA VAL A 152 13.95 8.97 -11.80
C VAL A 152 13.12 8.05 -10.89
N ILE A 153 13.20 8.20 -9.57
CA ILE A 153 12.45 7.36 -8.62
C ILE A 153 10.95 7.62 -8.73
N PHE A 154 10.54 8.89 -8.84
CA PHE A 154 9.14 9.23 -9.08
C PHE A 154 8.63 8.61 -10.39
N ARG A 155 9.43 8.66 -11.47
CA ARG A 155 9.09 8.00 -12.74
C ARG A 155 8.94 6.49 -12.61
N VAL A 156 9.85 5.83 -11.89
CA VAL A 156 9.79 4.38 -11.65
C VAL A 156 8.49 4.01 -10.95
N LEU A 157 8.14 4.70 -9.87
CA LEU A 157 6.95 4.40 -9.08
C LEU A 157 5.65 4.69 -9.86
N THR A 158 5.60 5.80 -10.58
CA THR A 158 4.44 6.17 -11.41
C THR A 158 4.26 5.20 -12.59
N LEU A 159 5.34 4.79 -13.26
CA LEU A 159 5.29 3.80 -14.35
C LEU A 159 4.97 2.39 -13.84
N LEU A 160 5.38 2.03 -12.62
CA LEU A 160 4.97 0.77 -11.99
C LEU A 160 3.45 0.74 -11.82
N ASP A 161 2.86 1.78 -11.26
CA ASP A 161 1.40 1.85 -11.09
C ASP A 161 0.67 1.83 -12.44
N ALA A 162 1.21 2.53 -13.45
CA ALA A 162 0.67 2.47 -14.80
C ALA A 162 0.76 1.04 -15.40
N LEU A 163 1.88 0.33 -15.21
CA LEU A 163 2.00 -1.06 -15.63
C LEU A 163 0.95 -1.95 -14.94
N VAL A 164 0.68 -1.74 -13.65
CA VAL A 164 -0.38 -2.44 -12.94
C VAL A 164 -1.76 -2.13 -13.55
N PHE A 165 -2.07 -0.86 -13.76
CA PHE A 165 -3.35 -0.42 -14.34
C PHE A 165 -3.62 -1.01 -15.73
N PHE A 166 -2.57 -1.10 -16.57
CA PHE A 166 -2.66 -1.64 -17.93
C PHE A 166 -2.38 -3.15 -18.03
N ASP A 167 -2.31 -3.89 -16.92
CA ASP A 167 -1.96 -5.32 -16.90
C ASP A 167 -0.67 -5.65 -17.70
N GLY A 168 0.36 -4.83 -17.50
CA GLY A 168 1.64 -4.94 -18.18
C GLY A 168 1.69 -4.26 -19.56
N GLY A 169 0.62 -3.58 -19.96
CA GLY A 169 0.59 -2.76 -21.18
C GLY A 169 0.39 -3.55 -22.48
N ASN A 170 0.41 -2.81 -23.59
CA ASN A 170 0.40 -3.39 -24.94
C ASN A 170 1.66 -2.98 -25.71
N GLN A 171 1.92 -3.62 -26.85
CA GLN A 171 3.14 -3.38 -27.62
C GLN A 171 3.37 -1.89 -27.97
N GLN A 172 2.31 -1.14 -28.24
CA GLN A 172 2.41 0.28 -28.58
C GLN A 172 2.81 1.11 -27.35
N LEU A 173 2.16 0.89 -26.21
CA LEU A 173 2.48 1.56 -24.95
C LEU A 173 3.89 1.26 -24.49
N LEU A 174 4.30 -0.01 -24.49
CA LEU A 174 5.64 -0.42 -24.06
C LEU A 174 6.72 0.20 -24.95
N LYS A 175 6.49 0.24 -26.27
CA LYS A 175 7.39 0.92 -27.20
C LYS A 175 7.48 2.42 -26.91
N GLN A 176 6.36 3.07 -26.61
CA GLN A 176 6.34 4.48 -26.25
C GLN A 176 7.12 4.73 -24.95
N TRP A 177 6.83 4.01 -23.87
CA TRP A 177 7.47 4.20 -22.58
C TRP A 177 8.96 3.86 -22.59
N THR A 178 9.38 2.87 -23.39
CA THR A 178 10.80 2.59 -23.62
C THR A 178 11.52 3.78 -24.26
N ALA A 179 10.85 4.51 -25.16
CA ALA A 179 11.43 5.67 -25.83
C ALA A 179 11.39 6.94 -24.95
N ASP A 180 10.31 7.16 -24.21
CA ASP A 180 10.11 8.36 -23.40
C ASP A 180 10.82 8.27 -22.04
N TYR A 181 10.96 7.07 -21.46
CA TYR A 181 11.50 6.83 -20.12
C TYR A 181 12.48 5.63 -20.06
N PRO A 182 13.54 5.59 -20.90
CA PRO A 182 14.40 4.41 -21.05
C PRO A 182 15.03 3.88 -19.75
N ILE A 183 15.34 4.75 -18.77
CA ILE A 183 15.91 4.31 -17.48
C ILE A 183 14.80 3.88 -16.53
N ALA A 184 13.84 4.75 -16.25
CA ALA A 184 12.80 4.51 -15.26
C ALA A 184 11.86 3.36 -15.67
N PHE A 185 11.51 3.27 -16.96
CA PHE A 185 10.63 2.20 -17.46
C PHE A 185 11.26 0.83 -17.27
N ALA A 186 12.55 0.67 -17.58
CA ALA A 186 13.26 -0.59 -17.40
C ALA A 186 13.25 -1.06 -15.93
N GLN A 187 13.33 -0.14 -14.97
CA GLN A 187 13.23 -0.48 -13.55
C GLN A 187 11.79 -0.78 -13.12
N ALA A 188 10.81 -0.02 -13.63
CA ALA A 188 9.39 -0.26 -13.37
C ALA A 188 8.94 -1.64 -13.86
N GLU A 189 9.43 -2.10 -15.03
CA GLU A 189 9.18 -3.45 -15.55
C GLU A 189 9.69 -4.55 -14.60
N ILE A 190 10.87 -4.37 -14.02
CA ILE A 190 11.42 -5.32 -13.03
C ILE A 190 10.47 -5.45 -11.83
N LEU A 191 10.00 -4.32 -11.30
CA LEU A 191 9.07 -4.28 -10.16
C LEU A 191 7.71 -4.88 -10.51
N TYR A 192 7.18 -4.57 -11.70
CA TYR A 192 5.93 -5.15 -12.19
C TYR A 192 6.03 -6.68 -12.31
N HIS A 193 7.13 -7.20 -12.86
CA HIS A 193 7.33 -8.65 -12.94
C HIS A 193 7.44 -9.33 -11.58
N VAL A 194 7.89 -8.63 -10.53
CA VAL A 194 7.85 -9.15 -9.16
C VAL A 194 6.40 -9.32 -8.69
N LEU A 195 5.53 -8.35 -8.97
CA LEU A 195 4.11 -8.42 -8.64
C LEU A 195 3.37 -9.49 -9.47
N ALA A 196 3.57 -9.49 -10.79
CA ALA A 196 2.88 -10.38 -11.72
C ALA A 196 3.31 -11.86 -11.60
N ARG A 197 4.41 -12.16 -10.88
CA ARG A 197 4.94 -13.54 -10.75
C ARG A 197 3.94 -14.51 -10.14
N LYS A 198 3.05 -14.05 -9.26
CA LYS A 198 2.01 -14.87 -8.62
C LYS A 198 0.73 -14.06 -8.50
N THR A 199 -0.40 -14.74 -8.69
CA THR A 199 -1.70 -14.14 -8.43
C THR A 199 -1.81 -13.67 -6.97
N ILE A 200 -2.37 -12.48 -6.80
CA ILE A 200 -2.70 -11.90 -5.50
C ILE A 200 -4.21 -12.07 -5.31
N ASP A 201 -4.62 -13.09 -4.54
CA ASP A 201 -6.02 -13.49 -4.36
C ASP A 201 -6.42 -13.68 -2.89
N SER A 202 -5.47 -13.48 -1.97
CA SER A 202 -5.65 -13.61 -0.53
C SER A 202 -4.83 -12.59 0.25
N PRO A 203 -5.17 -12.31 1.53
CA PRO A 203 -4.33 -11.49 2.40
C PRO A 203 -2.89 -11.98 2.47
N PHE A 204 -2.68 -13.30 2.44
CA PHE A 204 -1.36 -13.90 2.52
C PHE A 204 -0.53 -13.65 1.25
N THR A 205 -1.13 -13.82 0.07
CA THR A 205 -0.44 -13.53 -1.20
C THR A 205 -0.14 -12.05 -1.35
N LEU A 206 -1.04 -11.15 -0.90
CA LEU A 206 -0.76 -9.71 -0.92
C LEU A 206 0.41 -9.37 -0.01
N ARG A 207 0.39 -9.82 1.25
CA ARG A 207 1.50 -9.59 2.20
C ARG A 207 2.84 -9.98 1.56
N ARG A 208 2.89 -11.17 0.97
CA ARG A 208 4.10 -11.69 0.33
C ARG A 208 4.51 -10.85 -0.90
N ALA A 209 3.56 -10.40 -1.71
CA ALA A 209 3.84 -9.54 -2.86
C ALA A 209 4.45 -8.21 -2.43
N VAL A 210 3.86 -7.55 -1.42
CA VAL A 210 4.36 -6.29 -0.85
C VAL A 210 5.80 -6.44 -0.35
N ILE A 211 6.09 -7.46 0.45
CA ILE A 211 7.44 -7.70 0.99
C ILE A 211 8.46 -7.92 -0.15
N ASN A 212 8.12 -8.75 -1.14
CA ASN A 212 9.01 -8.97 -2.28
C ASN A 212 9.23 -7.70 -3.09
N LEU A 213 8.20 -6.86 -3.23
CA LEU A 213 8.28 -5.61 -3.95
C LEU A 213 9.17 -4.59 -3.24
N TRP A 214 9.05 -4.45 -1.91
CA TRP A 214 9.96 -3.61 -1.11
C TRP A 214 11.43 -4.04 -1.27
N VAL A 215 11.71 -5.34 -1.15
CA VAL A 215 13.06 -5.87 -1.36
C VAL A 215 13.55 -5.67 -2.80
N ALA A 216 12.67 -5.78 -3.79
CA ALA A 216 13.02 -5.53 -5.19
C ALA A 216 13.30 -4.05 -5.44
N PHE A 217 12.57 -3.15 -4.79
CA PHE A 217 12.77 -1.72 -4.90
C PHE A 217 14.12 -1.28 -4.31
N ASP A 218 14.56 -1.85 -3.20
CA ASP A 218 15.92 -1.60 -2.68
C ASP A 218 17.02 -1.98 -3.70
N ARG A 219 16.81 -3.05 -4.48
CA ARG A 219 17.72 -3.41 -5.58
C ARG A 219 17.68 -2.42 -6.74
N VAL A 220 16.51 -1.87 -7.06
CA VAL A 220 16.35 -0.81 -8.05
C VAL A 220 17.11 0.44 -7.59
N LEU A 221 16.95 0.85 -6.33
CA LEU A 221 17.69 1.97 -5.74
C LEU A 221 19.20 1.76 -5.86
N SER A 222 19.70 0.60 -5.45
CA SER A 222 21.11 0.25 -5.55
C SER A 222 21.62 0.29 -7.00
N THR A 223 20.85 -0.22 -7.95
CA THR A 223 21.18 -0.20 -9.39
C THR A 223 21.29 1.22 -9.93
N LEU A 224 20.45 2.13 -9.42
CA LEU A 224 20.45 3.54 -9.78
C LEU A 224 21.44 4.39 -8.95
N GLY A 225 22.23 3.77 -8.05
CA GLY A 225 23.23 4.44 -7.23
C GLY A 225 22.70 5.12 -5.97
N PHE A 226 21.46 4.83 -5.57
CA PHE A 226 20.86 5.31 -4.32
C PHE A 226 21.08 4.34 -3.16
N ALA A 227 20.98 4.85 -1.93
CA ALA A 227 20.94 4.01 -0.73
C ALA A 227 19.62 3.23 -0.66
N GLU A 228 19.68 2.02 -0.12
CA GLU A 228 18.49 1.21 0.17
C GLU A 228 17.65 1.88 1.26
N THR A 229 16.33 1.79 1.12
CA THR A 229 15.38 2.36 2.08
C THR A 229 15.15 1.46 3.27
N ASN A 230 15.25 0.13 3.09
CA ASN A 230 14.94 -0.86 4.11
C ASN A 230 13.55 -0.66 4.74
N VAL A 231 12.57 -0.22 3.93
CA VAL A 231 11.20 0.07 4.40
C VAL A 231 10.54 -1.10 5.11
N GLN A 232 10.95 -2.35 4.84
CA GLN A 232 10.50 -3.56 5.55
C GLN A 232 10.78 -3.56 7.05
N GLN A 233 11.76 -2.77 7.53
CA GLN A 233 12.06 -2.63 8.96
C GLN A 233 11.32 -1.43 9.58
N LEU A 234 11.01 -0.42 8.77
CA LEU A 234 10.42 0.84 9.22
C LEU A 234 8.89 0.81 9.22
N LEU A 235 8.30 0.22 8.18
CA LEU A 235 6.86 0.07 8.05
C LEU A 235 6.43 -1.24 8.66
N THR A 236 5.52 -1.17 9.62
CA THR A 236 4.87 -2.35 10.16
C THR A 236 3.82 -2.82 9.15
N LEU A 237 3.86 -4.08 8.75
CA LEU A 237 2.83 -4.67 7.91
C LEU A 237 2.02 -5.65 8.75
N THR A 238 0.69 -5.50 8.72
CA THR A 238 -0.24 -6.35 9.50
C THR A 238 0.06 -7.85 9.28
N PRO A 239 0.30 -8.63 10.35
CA PRO A 239 0.59 -10.05 10.26
C PRO A 239 -0.55 -10.84 9.61
N VAL A 240 -0.19 -11.80 8.76
CA VAL A 240 -1.13 -12.79 8.21
C VAL A 240 -0.68 -14.18 8.63
N LEU A 241 -1.42 -14.78 9.57
CA LEU A 241 -0.99 -15.93 10.35
C LEU A 241 -1.94 -17.10 10.19
N SER A 242 -1.39 -18.32 10.14
CA SER A 242 -2.21 -19.54 10.28
C SER A 242 -2.63 -19.75 11.73
N GLU A 243 -3.71 -20.49 11.96
CA GLU A 243 -4.11 -20.89 13.32
C GLU A 243 -3.00 -21.64 14.08
N ARG A 244 -2.18 -22.41 13.34
CA ARG A 244 -1.01 -23.06 13.93
C ARG A 244 -0.03 -22.04 14.48
N GLN A 245 0.30 -21.00 13.71
CA GLN A 245 1.25 -19.97 14.14
C GLN A 245 0.73 -19.20 15.35
N LEU A 246 -0.58 -18.95 15.43
CA LEU A 246 -1.20 -18.29 16.59
C LEU A 246 -1.00 -19.05 17.91
N ARG A 247 -0.91 -20.39 17.84
CA ARG A 247 -0.67 -21.27 19.00
C ARG A 247 0.81 -21.47 19.35
N LEU A 248 1.73 -21.10 18.45
CA LEU A 248 3.16 -21.18 18.73
C LEU A 248 3.57 -20.08 19.71
N GLU A 249 4.70 -20.26 20.38
CA GLU A 249 5.31 -19.21 21.19
C GLU A 249 5.89 -18.11 20.31
N VAL A 250 5.90 -16.87 20.80
CA VAL A 250 6.47 -15.71 20.08
C VAL A 250 7.89 -15.99 19.60
N ARG A 251 8.73 -16.63 20.42
CA ARG A 251 10.12 -16.99 20.07
C ARG A 251 10.26 -17.89 18.84
N GLN A 252 9.20 -18.62 18.48
CA GLN A 252 9.21 -19.53 17.34
C GLN A 252 8.83 -18.82 16.04
N VAL A 253 8.20 -17.64 16.12
CA VAL A 253 7.65 -16.92 14.96
C VAL A 253 8.34 -15.58 14.73
N TYR A 254 8.77 -14.90 15.79
CA TYR A 254 9.33 -13.56 15.76
C TYR A 254 10.65 -13.45 16.52
N ASP A 255 11.53 -12.60 16.02
CA ASP A 255 12.63 -12.01 16.80
C ASP A 255 12.25 -10.57 17.18
N ILE A 256 12.60 -10.15 18.39
CA ILE A 256 12.41 -8.78 18.87
C ILE A 256 13.79 -8.12 18.87
N LEU A 257 13.99 -7.18 17.95
CA LEU A 257 15.25 -6.46 17.77
C LEU A 257 15.18 -5.09 18.45
N HIS A 258 16.21 -4.77 19.24
CA HIS A 258 16.40 -3.42 19.75
C HIS A 258 17.04 -2.55 18.67
N SER A 259 16.48 -1.37 18.41
CA SER A 259 17.12 -0.39 17.53
C SER A 259 17.57 0.84 18.31
N GLU A 260 18.84 1.19 18.15
CA GLU A 260 19.41 2.39 18.79
C GLU A 260 18.91 3.69 18.15
N ASN A 261 18.48 3.66 16.89
CA ASN A 261 18.17 4.88 16.11
C ASN A 261 16.69 4.99 15.72
N LEU A 262 15.86 4.06 16.15
CA LEU A 262 14.43 4.05 15.86
C LEU A 262 13.62 4.20 17.13
N PHE A 263 12.50 4.92 17.03
CA PHE A 263 11.61 5.19 18.15
C PHE A 263 10.20 4.74 17.83
N ALA A 264 9.50 4.21 18.83
CA ALA A 264 8.10 3.83 18.70
C ALA A 264 7.25 5.11 18.63
N THR A 265 6.52 5.31 17.55
CA THR A 265 5.74 6.53 17.28
C THR A 265 4.74 6.83 18.41
N ALA A 266 4.09 5.80 18.95
CA ALA A 266 3.05 5.95 19.97
C ALA A 266 3.56 6.44 21.34
N THR A 267 4.82 6.14 21.70
CA THR A 267 5.36 6.43 23.04
C THR A 267 6.60 7.32 23.04
N ASN A 268 7.18 7.56 21.85
CA ASN A 268 8.46 8.22 21.66
C ASN A 268 9.61 7.59 22.46
N GLN A 269 9.51 6.30 22.79
CA GLN A 269 10.57 5.51 23.42
C GLN A 269 11.39 4.76 22.35
N LYS A 270 12.56 4.21 22.71
CA LYS A 270 13.32 3.34 21.81
C LYS A 270 12.46 2.19 21.30
N ALA A 271 12.51 1.96 19.99
CA ALA A 271 11.71 0.93 19.34
C ALA A 271 12.33 -0.46 19.54
N TYR A 272 11.48 -1.40 19.95
CA TYR A 272 11.76 -2.83 19.84
C TYR A 272 10.91 -3.39 18.72
N VAL A 273 11.55 -3.75 17.61
CA VAL A 273 10.89 -4.14 16.36
C VAL A 273 10.75 -5.66 16.31
N GLY A 274 9.51 -6.13 16.19
CA GLY A 274 9.18 -7.53 15.99
C GLY A 274 9.35 -7.93 14.53
N ILE A 275 10.38 -8.70 14.22
CA ILE A 275 10.68 -9.17 12.86
C ILE A 275 10.20 -10.61 12.71
N GLY A 276 9.41 -10.87 11.65
CA GLY A 276 8.98 -12.22 11.31
C GLY A 276 10.16 -13.09 10.89
N LYS A 277 10.36 -14.24 11.53
CA LYS A 277 11.48 -15.14 11.20
C LYS A 277 11.42 -15.65 9.76
N SER A 278 10.22 -15.85 9.25
CA SER A 278 9.99 -16.41 7.91
C SER A 278 10.12 -15.41 6.77
N ASP A 279 9.80 -14.13 7.01
CA ASP A 279 9.67 -13.11 5.97
C ASP A 279 10.53 -11.87 6.22
N GLN A 280 11.22 -11.80 7.36
CA GLN A 280 12.10 -10.71 7.79
C GLN A 280 11.41 -9.33 7.77
N GLN A 281 10.09 -9.32 7.91
CA GLN A 281 9.26 -8.13 7.86
C GLN A 281 8.92 -7.65 9.28
N ASN A 282 8.99 -6.34 9.51
CA ASN A 282 8.42 -5.70 10.69
C ASN A 282 6.91 -6.00 10.78
N ALA A 283 6.56 -6.70 11.85
CA ALA A 283 5.23 -7.22 12.15
C ALA A 283 4.56 -6.50 13.33
N PHE A 284 5.34 -5.87 14.22
CA PHE A 284 4.86 -5.06 15.34
C PHE A 284 6.01 -4.26 15.94
N VAL A 285 5.69 -3.20 16.68
CA VAL A 285 6.68 -2.35 17.37
C VAL A 285 6.26 -2.17 18.82
N LEU A 286 7.21 -2.33 19.74
CA LEU A 286 7.01 -2.09 21.16
C LEU A 286 7.78 -0.85 21.59
N GLY A 287 7.07 0.09 22.21
CA GLY A 287 7.66 1.25 22.88
C GLY A 287 7.77 1.00 24.39
N ILE A 288 8.83 0.34 24.83
CA ILE A 288 9.00 -0.09 26.22
C ILE A 288 9.86 0.95 26.96
N PRO A 289 9.40 1.51 28.09
CA PRO A 289 10.24 2.36 28.94
C PRO A 289 11.54 1.65 29.37
N GLU A 290 12.66 2.37 29.42
CA GLU A 290 13.99 1.78 29.68
C GLU A 290 14.05 1.00 31.00
N ASP A 291 13.39 1.49 32.04
CA ASP A 291 13.33 0.84 33.36
C ASP A 291 12.56 -0.49 33.36
N LYS A 292 11.73 -0.73 32.34
CA LYS A 292 10.93 -1.95 32.14
C LYS A 292 11.53 -2.90 31.11
N ALA A 293 12.50 -2.47 30.31
CA ALA A 293 13.13 -3.27 29.27
C ALA A 293 14.16 -4.28 29.84
N THR A 294 13.72 -5.13 30.77
CA THR A 294 14.57 -6.12 31.45
C THR A 294 14.60 -7.47 30.71
N PRO A 295 15.64 -8.30 30.91
CA PRO A 295 15.67 -9.66 30.36
C PRO A 295 14.45 -10.50 30.74
N GLU A 296 13.95 -10.36 31.97
CA GLU A 296 12.75 -11.06 32.45
C GLU A 296 11.50 -10.63 31.68
N TYR A 297 11.38 -9.35 31.36
CA TYR A 297 10.28 -8.82 30.56
C TYR A 297 10.26 -9.44 29.17
N PHE A 298 11.40 -9.44 28.45
CA PHE A 298 11.48 -10.05 27.13
C PHE A 298 11.31 -11.56 27.17
N LYS A 299 11.87 -12.25 28.17
CA LYS A 299 11.67 -13.70 28.34
C LYS A 299 10.18 -14.03 28.47
N ARG A 300 9.44 -13.27 29.29
CA ARG A 300 7.99 -13.40 29.42
C ARG A 300 7.29 -13.22 28.08
N LEU A 301 7.61 -12.17 27.32
CA LEU A 301 7.02 -11.95 25.99
C LEU A 301 7.26 -13.12 25.05
N TYR A 302 8.49 -13.65 25.03
CA TYR A 302 8.87 -14.78 24.20
C TYR A 302 8.19 -16.10 24.57
N ASP A 303 7.71 -16.24 25.82
CA ASP A 303 7.00 -17.42 26.33
C ASP A 303 5.48 -17.36 26.06
N LEU A 304 4.94 -16.21 25.67
CA LEU A 304 3.53 -16.10 25.29
C LEU A 304 3.28 -16.82 23.97
N SER A 305 2.07 -17.37 23.82
CA SER A 305 1.57 -17.72 22.49
C SER A 305 1.46 -16.45 21.64
N VAL A 306 1.68 -16.55 20.33
CA VAL A 306 1.56 -15.42 19.41
C VAL A 306 0.20 -14.73 19.53
N GLN A 307 -0.90 -15.48 19.65
CA GLN A 307 -2.23 -14.88 19.83
C GLN A 307 -2.31 -14.01 21.09
N ALA A 308 -2.02 -14.60 22.26
CA ALA A 308 -2.06 -13.86 23.52
C ALA A 308 -1.14 -12.63 23.52
N PHE A 309 0.03 -12.73 22.88
CA PHE A 309 0.95 -11.60 22.75
C PHE A 309 0.37 -10.47 21.88
N LEU A 310 -0.11 -10.78 20.67
CA LEU A 310 -0.69 -9.79 19.77
C LEU A 310 -1.93 -9.13 20.38
N ASP A 311 -2.77 -9.90 21.06
CA ASP A 311 -3.93 -9.39 21.81
C ASP A 311 -3.50 -8.48 22.98
N GLU A 312 -2.43 -8.83 23.73
CA GLU A 312 -1.90 -8.01 24.84
C GLU A 312 -1.42 -6.64 24.37
N ILE A 313 -0.78 -6.57 23.19
CA ILE A 313 -0.25 -5.31 22.64
C ILE A 313 -1.25 -4.57 21.74
N GLY A 314 -2.45 -5.12 21.55
CA GLY A 314 -3.48 -4.55 20.68
C GLY A 314 -3.10 -4.55 19.20
N MET A 315 -2.23 -5.47 18.77
CA MET A 315 -1.75 -5.54 17.39
C MET A 315 -2.74 -6.32 16.52
N PRO A 316 -3.33 -5.70 15.48
CA PRO A 316 -4.23 -6.40 14.57
C PRO A 316 -3.48 -7.48 13.78
N TYR A 317 -4.17 -8.57 13.46
CA TYR A 317 -3.69 -9.61 12.55
C TYR A 317 -4.85 -10.25 11.79
N SER A 318 -4.51 -10.88 10.67
CA SER A 318 -5.46 -11.61 9.84
C SER A 318 -5.12 -13.09 9.78
N LEU A 319 -6.13 -13.93 9.58
CA LEU A 319 -5.92 -15.35 9.34
C LEU A 319 -5.52 -15.63 7.90
N ARG A 320 -4.51 -16.49 7.73
CA ARG A 320 -4.18 -17.14 6.46
C ARG A 320 -5.26 -18.18 6.17
N LYS A 321 -6.35 -17.74 5.54
CA LYS A 321 -7.32 -18.63 4.91
C LYS A 321 -6.71 -19.28 3.67
#